data_AF-B7RW22-F1
#
_entry.id   AF-B7RW22-F1
#
_cell.length_a   1.000
_cell.length_b   1.000
_cell.length_c   1.000
_cell.angle_alpha   90.00
_cell.angle_beta   90.00
_cell.angle_gamma   90.00
#
_symmetry.space_group_name_H-M   'P 1'
#
loop_
_entity.id
_entity.type
_entity.pdbx_description
1 polymer ?
#
loop_
_entity_poly.entity_id
_entity_poly.type
_entity_poly.pdbx_seq_one_letter_code
_entity_poly.pdbx_strand_id
1 'polypeptide(L)'
;MPCFALAEAEKLTEEPVLRVTDQRGIETEEPPVNWVDAGQSVAADQAQAMVEWVDEFFGDPTYDLEKAESFLRLEFENEWDQDDGNDFGATVRGKVQLPKLSKRLDLVFSDSDGDSVDREEKEDEDNISLQYRVREGDRSRFDATMGFSSGHLKPGVRYRNEGELQSARSYRYVQRLQYEDGENFFTIAQGDLYQVFENTDVLRWSNRLKYGGHTQGMEWRTRMSLFQRYKSDTKRPLALNHFFTVAGETQPDSFVKNYSLGTIWRRQVYRDFLFVELEPAINYRRAEYEDERDVAWSFVVRLEIALSRDFSRAGKRDRARDDDSDVD
;
A
#
# COMPACT_ATOMS: atom_id res chain seq x y z
N MET A 1 70.40 -30.87 -75.79
CA MET A 1 70.88 -29.52 -75.43
C MET A 1 70.22 -29.10 -74.13
N PRO A 2 70.96 -29.00 -73.01
CA PRO A 2 70.52 -28.32 -71.81
C PRO A 2 71.14 -26.90 -71.74
N CYS A 3 70.42 -25.94 -71.17
CA CYS A 3 71.03 -24.73 -70.61
C CYS A 3 70.20 -24.28 -69.41
N PHE A 4 70.87 -24.19 -68.26
CA PHE A 4 70.38 -23.74 -66.97
C PHE A 4 70.31 -22.21 -66.91
N ALA A 5 69.39 -21.65 -66.12
CA ALA A 5 69.65 -20.49 -65.29
C ALA A 5 68.69 -20.43 -64.08
N LEU A 6 69.24 -20.62 -62.88
CA LEU A 6 68.82 -20.05 -61.58
C LEU A 6 68.92 -18.51 -61.66
N ALA A 7 68.42 -17.63 -60.79
CA ALA A 7 67.81 -17.58 -59.45
C ALA A 7 66.83 -16.35 -59.50
N GLU A 8 65.92 -16.07 -58.57
CA GLU A 8 66.21 -15.61 -57.21
C GLU A 8 64.91 -15.54 -56.40
N ALA A 9 64.98 -15.94 -55.13
CA ALA A 9 63.85 -16.02 -54.22
C ALA A 9 63.61 -14.69 -53.53
N GLU A 10 62.40 -14.14 -53.66
CA GLU A 10 61.95 -13.01 -52.84
C GLU A 10 61.19 -13.54 -51.62
N LYS A 11 61.82 -13.41 -50.44
CA LYS A 11 61.27 -13.79 -49.14
C LYS A 11 60.11 -12.85 -48.78
N LEU A 12 58.91 -13.41 -48.57
CA LEU A 12 57.84 -12.75 -47.84
C LEU A 12 58.26 -12.62 -46.36
N THR A 13 58.56 -11.39 -45.94
CA THR A 13 58.80 -11.06 -44.53
C THR A 13 57.44 -10.97 -43.84
N GLU A 14 57.10 -11.94 -43.01
CA GLU A 14 55.95 -11.87 -42.11
C GLU A 14 56.23 -10.79 -41.03
N GLU A 15 55.59 -9.63 -41.16
CA GLU A 15 55.53 -8.67 -40.05
C GLU A 15 54.63 -9.24 -38.94
N PRO A 16 55.09 -9.32 -37.68
CA PRO A 16 54.21 -9.74 -36.59
C PRO A 16 53.19 -8.63 -36.33
N VAL A 17 51.92 -8.92 -36.62
CA VAL A 17 50.78 -8.09 -36.20
C VAL A 17 50.83 -7.97 -34.67
N LEU A 18 51.19 -6.79 -34.19
CA LEU A 18 51.05 -6.41 -32.79
C LEU A 18 49.58 -6.61 -32.39
N ARG A 19 49.31 -7.63 -31.56
CA ARG A 19 48.05 -7.74 -30.84
C ARG A 19 47.98 -6.57 -29.86
N VAL A 20 47.35 -5.49 -30.29
CA VAL A 20 46.85 -4.46 -29.38
C VAL A 20 45.74 -5.12 -28.58
N THR A 21 46.03 -5.47 -27.33
CA THR A 21 45.05 -5.84 -26.34
C THR A 21 44.20 -4.61 -26.07
N ASP A 22 43.13 -4.40 -26.84
CA ASP A 22 42.12 -3.39 -26.54
C ASP A 22 41.35 -3.87 -25.30
N GLN A 23 41.91 -3.61 -24.12
CA GLN A 23 41.18 -3.66 -22.87
C GLN A 23 40.24 -2.45 -22.83
N ARG A 24 39.20 -2.45 -23.67
CA ARG A 24 37.98 -1.70 -23.34
C ARG A 24 37.26 -2.48 -22.26
N GLY A 25 37.64 -2.20 -21.01
CA GLY A 25 36.67 -2.26 -19.94
C GLY A 25 35.50 -1.37 -20.37
N ILE A 26 34.33 -1.96 -20.58
CA ILE A 26 33.10 -1.19 -20.58
C ILE A 26 32.88 -0.84 -19.12
N GLU A 27 33.65 0.14 -18.63
CA GLU A 27 33.25 0.89 -17.45
C GLU A 27 31.95 1.58 -17.86
N THR A 28 30.85 1.00 -17.39
CA THR A 28 29.56 1.69 -17.45
C THR A 28 29.66 2.77 -16.36
N GLU A 29 30.47 3.80 -16.61
CA GLU A 29 30.45 5.01 -15.80
C GLU A 29 29.04 5.57 -15.99
N GLU A 30 28.22 5.46 -14.94
CA GLU A 30 26.96 6.18 -14.90
C GLU A 30 27.26 7.65 -15.20
N PRO A 31 26.51 8.28 -16.14
CA PRO A 31 26.80 9.64 -16.55
C PRO A 31 26.84 10.56 -15.31
N PRO A 32 27.73 11.56 -15.29
CA PRO A 32 27.86 12.46 -14.14
C PRO A 32 26.51 13.12 -13.84
N VAL A 33 26.13 13.11 -12.55
CA VAL A 33 24.86 13.66 -12.04
C VAL A 33 24.61 15.04 -12.65
N ASN A 34 23.60 15.12 -13.51
CA ASN A 34 23.24 16.30 -14.26
C ASN A 34 22.10 17.07 -13.55
N TRP A 35 21.83 18.31 -13.97
CA TRP A 35 20.70 19.11 -13.47
C TRP A 35 19.35 18.44 -13.73
N VAL A 36 19.27 17.58 -14.76
CA VAL A 36 18.11 16.72 -15.05
C VAL A 36 17.95 15.65 -13.98
N ASP A 37 19.04 15.03 -13.53
CA ASP A 37 19.02 13.99 -12.49
C ASP A 37 18.67 14.59 -11.12
N ALA A 38 19.19 15.77 -10.80
CA ALA A 38 18.82 16.52 -9.61
C ALA A 38 17.36 17.01 -9.65
N GLY A 39 16.86 17.41 -10.82
CA GLY A 39 15.44 17.72 -11.01
C GLY A 39 14.55 16.47 -10.87
N GLN A 40 15.03 15.32 -11.35
CA GLN A 40 14.34 14.04 -11.26
C GLN A 40 14.25 13.55 -9.81
N SER A 41 15.32 13.67 -9.01
CA SER A 41 15.29 13.25 -7.61
C SER A 41 14.34 14.11 -6.79
N VAL A 42 14.35 15.44 -6.99
CA VAL A 42 13.42 16.34 -6.29
C VAL A 42 11.96 16.05 -6.65
N ALA A 43 11.66 15.75 -7.93
CA ALA A 43 10.31 15.37 -8.35
C ALA A 43 9.89 14.01 -7.79
N ALA A 44 10.81 13.05 -7.67
CA ALA A 44 10.56 11.76 -7.05
C ALA A 44 10.26 11.89 -5.56
N ASP A 45 11.07 12.65 -4.81
CA ASP A 45 10.88 12.89 -3.38
C ASP A 45 9.52 13.56 -3.09
N GLN A 46 9.12 14.54 -3.91
CA GLN A 46 7.83 15.21 -3.78
C GLN A 46 6.65 14.27 -4.09
N ALA A 47 6.80 13.43 -5.11
CA ALA A 47 5.79 12.43 -5.45
C ALA A 47 5.62 11.41 -4.31
N GLN A 48 6.73 10.94 -3.74
CA GLN A 48 6.71 10.01 -2.62
C GLN A 48 6.04 10.64 -1.39
N ALA A 49 6.41 11.86 -1.03
CA ALA A 49 5.77 12.60 0.07
C ALA A 49 4.25 12.80 -0.15
N MET A 50 3.82 12.93 -1.40
CA MET A 50 2.41 13.06 -1.73
C MET A 50 1.65 11.73 -1.58
N VAL A 51 2.24 10.61 -2.00
CA VAL A 51 1.66 9.28 -1.79
C VAL A 51 1.52 8.98 -0.31
N GLU A 52 2.59 9.20 0.47
CA GLU A 52 2.58 9.03 1.92
C GLU A 52 1.52 9.91 2.61
N TRP A 53 1.40 11.17 2.17
CA TRP A 53 0.36 12.07 2.68
C TRP A 53 -1.05 11.57 2.36
N VAL A 54 -1.30 11.07 1.13
CA VAL A 54 -2.61 10.52 0.75
C VAL A 54 -2.94 9.31 1.62
N ASP A 55 -2.01 8.37 1.73
CA ASP A 55 -2.20 7.13 2.48
C ASP A 55 -2.40 7.42 3.98
N GLU A 56 -1.69 8.39 4.55
CA GLU A 56 -1.89 8.82 5.93
C GLU A 56 -3.21 9.57 6.13
N PHE A 57 -3.54 10.50 5.21
CA PHE A 57 -4.72 11.34 5.34
C PHE A 57 -6.00 10.52 5.25
N PHE A 58 -6.11 9.62 4.26
CA PHE A 58 -7.26 8.72 4.10
C PHE A 58 -7.16 7.48 4.98
N GLY A 59 -5.96 7.13 5.42
CA GLY A 59 -5.80 6.13 6.45
C GLY A 59 -5.99 4.69 5.99
N ASP A 60 -5.32 4.32 4.89
CA ASP A 60 -5.43 2.96 4.34
C ASP A 60 -4.97 1.91 5.37
N PRO A 61 -5.80 0.91 5.72
CA PRO A 61 -5.45 -0.12 6.71
C PRO A 61 -4.14 -0.84 6.40
N THR A 62 -3.83 -1.06 5.11
CA THR A 62 -2.60 -1.73 4.69
C THR A 62 -1.37 -0.89 4.95
N TYR A 63 -1.51 0.45 4.86
CA TYR A 63 -0.45 1.41 5.10
C TYR A 63 -0.26 1.69 6.60
N ASP A 64 -1.36 1.83 7.34
CA ASP A 64 -1.34 2.07 8.77
C ASP A 64 -0.53 1.02 9.54
N LEU A 65 -0.66 -0.26 9.18
CA LEU A 65 0.10 -1.37 9.77
C LEU A 65 1.62 -1.21 9.67
N GLU A 66 2.11 -0.34 8.80
CA GLU A 66 3.53 -0.12 8.58
C GLU A 66 4.09 1.07 9.31
N LYS A 67 3.22 1.93 9.84
CA LYS A 67 3.64 3.04 10.69
C LYS A 67 4.55 2.52 11.80
N ALA A 68 5.68 3.19 11.95
CA ALA A 68 6.64 2.92 13.03
C ALA A 68 6.10 3.37 14.39
N GLU A 69 4.94 4.02 14.42
CA GLU A 69 4.32 4.53 15.64
C GLU A 69 3.16 3.63 16.06
N SER A 70 2.83 3.70 17.35
CA SER A 70 1.60 3.11 17.84
C SER A 70 0.45 4.06 17.52
N PHE A 71 -0.64 3.50 16.99
CA PHE A 71 -1.82 4.26 16.63
C PHE A 71 -3.08 3.55 17.11
N LEU A 72 -4.14 4.34 17.31
CA LEU A 72 -5.49 3.88 17.57
C LEU A 72 -6.43 4.70 16.69
N ARG A 73 -7.29 4.02 15.94
CA ARG A 73 -8.29 4.63 15.08
C ARG A 73 -9.66 4.08 15.45
N LEU A 74 -10.61 4.99 15.59
CA LEU A 74 -12.03 4.69 15.82
C LEU A 74 -12.81 5.27 14.66
N GLU A 75 -13.60 4.44 14.00
CA GLU A 75 -14.47 4.82 12.88
C GLU A 75 -15.90 4.53 13.28
N PHE A 76 -16.76 5.53 13.12
CA PHE A 76 -18.20 5.38 13.24
C PHE A 76 -18.79 5.67 11.87
N GLU A 77 -19.49 4.70 11.31
CA GLU A 77 -19.99 4.74 9.96
C GLU A 77 -21.50 4.60 9.97
N ASN A 78 -22.16 5.44 9.18
CA ASN A 78 -23.56 5.27 8.87
C ASN A 78 -23.70 5.18 7.35
N GLU A 79 -24.04 3.99 6.87
CA GLU A 79 -24.29 3.70 5.47
C GLU A 79 -25.80 3.73 5.22
N TRP A 80 -26.20 4.43 4.18
CA TRP A 80 -27.52 4.27 3.60
C TRP A 80 -27.38 3.70 2.21
N ASP A 81 -28.09 2.62 1.92
CA ASP A 81 -28.17 1.97 0.63
C ASP A 81 -29.64 1.92 0.18
N GLN A 82 -29.87 2.09 -1.11
CA GLN A 82 -31.22 2.13 -1.67
C GLN A 82 -32.00 0.82 -1.45
N ASP A 83 -31.33 -0.32 -1.47
CA ASP A 83 -31.97 -1.64 -1.37
C ASP A 83 -32.01 -2.12 0.10
N ASP A 84 -30.93 -1.91 0.85
CA ASP A 84 -30.76 -2.43 2.21
C ASP A 84 -31.15 -1.43 3.33
N GLY A 85 -31.34 -0.16 2.98
CA GLY A 85 -31.72 0.88 3.94
C GLY A 85 -30.51 1.41 4.72
N ASN A 86 -30.64 1.62 6.03
CA ASN A 86 -29.60 2.26 6.84
C ASN A 86 -28.90 1.26 7.76
N ASP A 87 -27.58 1.14 7.63
CA ASP A 87 -26.71 0.35 8.50
C ASP A 87 -25.76 1.27 9.29
N PHE A 88 -25.51 0.92 10.55
CA PHE A 88 -24.57 1.63 11.40
C PHE A 88 -23.48 0.68 11.86
N GLY A 89 -22.24 1.03 11.54
CA GLY A 89 -21.06 0.26 11.91
C GLY A 89 -20.09 1.06 12.77
N ALA A 90 -19.31 0.34 13.56
CA ALA A 90 -18.20 0.89 14.32
C ALA A 90 -16.96 0.02 14.13
N THR A 91 -15.84 0.63 13.78
CA THR A 91 -14.58 -0.08 13.58
C THR A 91 -13.51 0.50 14.50
N VAL A 92 -12.81 -0.38 15.22
CA VAL A 92 -11.67 -0.05 16.06
C VAL A 92 -10.44 -0.71 15.46
N ARG A 93 -9.41 0.08 15.13
CA ARG A 93 -8.12 -0.44 14.67
C ARG A 93 -6.99 0.12 15.48
N GLY A 94 -5.98 -0.69 15.76
CA GLY A 94 -4.80 -0.20 16.44
C GLY A 94 -3.59 -1.09 16.28
N LYS A 95 -2.44 -0.45 16.50
CA LYS A 95 -1.13 -1.09 16.51
C LYS A 95 -0.35 -0.61 17.71
N VAL A 96 0.23 -1.54 18.45
CA VAL A 96 1.07 -1.27 19.61
C VAL A 96 2.40 -1.99 19.43
N GLN A 97 3.49 -1.24 19.50
CA GLN A 97 4.82 -1.83 19.50
C GLN A 97 5.13 -2.40 20.89
N LEU A 98 5.77 -3.56 20.93
CA LEU A 98 6.12 -4.24 22.19
C LEU A 98 7.65 -4.23 22.42
N PRO A 99 8.30 -3.05 22.60
CA PRO A 99 9.76 -2.95 22.65
C PRO A 99 10.38 -3.64 23.87
N LYS A 100 9.59 -3.85 24.94
CA LYS A 100 10.03 -4.61 26.13
C LYS A 100 10.15 -6.11 25.86
N LEU A 101 9.41 -6.65 24.89
CA LEU A 101 9.53 -8.05 24.46
C LEU A 101 10.54 -8.16 23.31
N SER A 102 10.33 -7.38 22.25
CA SER A 102 11.23 -7.31 21.11
C SER A 102 10.94 -6.07 20.28
N LYS A 103 11.99 -5.40 19.77
CA LYS A 103 11.86 -4.27 18.84
C LYS A 103 11.26 -4.65 17.48
N ARG A 104 11.08 -5.95 17.24
CA ARG A 104 10.55 -6.53 15.99
C ARG A 104 9.15 -7.10 16.14
N LEU A 105 8.54 -6.96 17.33
CA LEU A 105 7.24 -7.52 17.65
C LEU A 105 6.21 -6.40 17.82
N ASP A 106 5.19 -6.44 16.97
CA ASP A 106 4.06 -5.52 16.98
C ASP A 106 2.79 -6.31 17.30
N LEU A 107 1.92 -5.74 18.14
CA LEU A 107 0.56 -6.23 18.38
C LEU A 107 -0.40 -5.37 17.55
N VAL A 108 -1.16 -6.01 16.68
CA VAL A 108 -2.18 -5.39 15.84
C VAL A 108 -3.52 -5.92 16.31
N PHE A 109 -4.52 -5.06 16.40
CA PHE A 109 -5.89 -5.45 16.66
C PHE A 109 -6.81 -4.64 15.77
N SER A 110 -7.82 -5.31 15.24
CA SER A 110 -8.90 -4.69 14.49
C SER A 110 -10.18 -5.46 14.77
N ASP A 111 -11.26 -4.72 14.93
CA ASP A 111 -12.58 -5.20 15.32
C ASP A 111 -13.61 -4.30 14.66
N SER A 112 -14.58 -4.86 13.95
CA SER A 112 -15.59 -4.16 13.19
C SER A 112 -16.96 -4.73 13.48
N ASP A 113 -17.88 -3.88 13.92
CA ASP A 113 -19.30 -4.18 14.05
C ASP A 113 -20.04 -3.51 12.88
N GLY A 114 -20.95 -4.24 12.20
CA GLY A 114 -21.85 -3.70 11.16
C GLY A 114 -22.07 -4.65 9.98
N ASP A 115 -23.17 -4.46 9.25
CA ASP A 115 -23.59 -5.27 8.10
C ASP A 115 -23.46 -4.48 6.77
N SER A 116 -22.41 -3.67 6.63
CA SER A 116 -22.16 -2.78 5.48
C SER A 116 -21.85 -3.52 4.16
N VAL A 117 -21.98 -2.81 3.04
CA VAL A 117 -21.78 -3.36 1.67
C VAL A 117 -20.34 -3.85 1.44
N ASP A 118 -19.35 -3.34 2.19
CA ASP A 118 -17.96 -3.80 2.18
C ASP A 118 -17.67 -4.93 3.20
N ARG A 119 -18.68 -5.71 3.61
CA ARG A 119 -18.56 -6.82 4.58
C ARG A 119 -17.35 -7.72 4.35
N GLU A 120 -17.08 -8.08 3.10
CA GLU A 120 -15.94 -8.95 2.74
C GLU A 120 -14.57 -8.32 3.07
N GLU A 121 -14.45 -6.98 3.05
CA GLU A 121 -13.22 -6.30 3.51
C GLU A 121 -13.14 -6.25 5.03
N LYS A 122 -14.26 -6.05 5.73
CA LYS A 122 -14.32 -5.93 7.19
C LYS A 122 -14.11 -7.27 7.91
N GLU A 123 -14.62 -8.38 7.36
CA GLU A 123 -14.38 -9.72 7.93
C GLU A 123 -12.88 -10.11 7.93
N ASP A 124 -12.08 -9.60 6.98
CA ASP A 124 -10.63 -9.79 6.98
C ASP A 124 -9.93 -8.97 8.09
N GLU A 125 -10.59 -7.94 8.62
CA GLU A 125 -10.06 -7.04 9.65
C GLU A 125 -10.31 -7.54 11.07
N ASP A 126 -11.35 -8.32 11.35
CA ASP A 126 -11.64 -8.82 12.70
C ASP A 126 -10.58 -9.82 13.18
N ASN A 127 -9.54 -9.34 13.85
CA ASN A 127 -8.52 -10.17 14.47
C ASN A 127 -7.64 -9.41 15.46
N ILE A 128 -7.09 -10.17 16.40
CA ILE A 128 -5.92 -9.76 17.19
C ILE A 128 -4.73 -10.53 16.63
N SER A 129 -3.69 -9.84 16.16
CA SER A 129 -2.53 -10.49 15.57
C SER A 129 -1.20 -10.00 16.13
N LEU A 130 -0.31 -10.95 16.39
CA LEU A 130 1.10 -10.69 16.66
C LEU A 130 1.87 -10.71 15.35
N GLN A 131 2.59 -9.63 15.05
CA GLN A 131 3.42 -9.50 13.87
C GLN A 131 4.89 -9.46 14.27
N TYR A 132 5.66 -10.44 13.79
CA TYR A 132 7.10 -10.52 14.01
C TYR A 132 7.85 -10.21 12.71
N ARG A 133 8.66 -9.14 12.74
CA ARG A 133 9.48 -8.72 11.60
C ARG A 133 10.71 -9.62 11.48
N VAL A 134 10.68 -10.54 10.51
CA VAL A 134 11.76 -11.50 10.27
C VAL A 134 12.92 -10.83 9.53
N ARG A 135 12.59 -10.21 8.39
CA ARG A 135 13.57 -9.58 7.51
C ARG A 135 13.00 -8.30 6.92
N GLU A 136 13.84 -7.30 6.84
CA GLU A 136 13.56 -6.00 6.23
C GLU A 136 14.79 -5.63 5.39
N GLY A 137 14.55 -5.30 4.14
CA GLY A 137 15.53 -4.68 3.24
C GLY A 137 14.91 -3.42 2.64
N ASP A 138 15.65 -2.76 1.75
CA ASP A 138 15.29 -1.42 1.25
C ASP A 138 13.93 -1.38 0.54
N ARG A 139 13.57 -2.47 -0.14
CA ARG A 139 12.34 -2.58 -0.93
C ARG A 139 11.43 -3.71 -0.50
N SER A 140 11.88 -4.61 0.36
CA SER A 140 11.12 -5.82 0.69
C SER A 140 11.11 -6.10 2.18
N ARG A 141 9.96 -6.54 2.67
CA ARG A 141 9.75 -6.87 4.07
C ARG A 141 9.01 -8.20 4.19
N PHE A 142 9.47 -9.02 5.11
CA PHE A 142 8.87 -10.30 5.43
C PHE A 142 8.51 -10.34 6.91
N ASP A 143 7.22 -10.50 7.17
CA ASP A 143 6.66 -10.59 8.52
C ASP A 143 6.02 -11.97 8.72
N ALA A 144 6.26 -12.57 9.87
CA ALA A 144 5.50 -13.72 10.35
C ALA A 144 4.35 -13.20 11.22
N THR A 145 3.13 -13.66 10.97
CA THR A 145 1.93 -13.22 11.69
C THR A 145 1.29 -14.38 12.42
N MET A 146 0.81 -14.14 13.64
CA MET A 146 -0.01 -15.08 14.38
C MET A 146 -1.27 -14.36 14.84
N GLY A 147 -2.34 -14.54 14.08
CA GLY A 147 -3.66 -13.99 14.37
C GLY A 147 -4.47 -14.88 15.30
N PHE A 148 -5.46 -14.28 15.93
CA PHE A 148 -6.53 -14.93 16.65
C PHE A 148 -7.82 -14.17 16.35
N SER A 149 -8.83 -14.88 15.84
CA SER A 149 -10.17 -14.33 15.65
C SER A 149 -11.21 -15.42 15.88
N SER A 150 -12.35 -15.06 16.46
CA SER A 150 -13.49 -15.97 16.69
C SER A 150 -13.14 -17.31 17.35
N GLY A 151 -12.08 -17.36 18.16
CA GLY A 151 -11.62 -18.60 18.82
C GLY A 151 -10.56 -19.40 18.07
N HIS A 152 -10.25 -19.03 16.82
CA HIS A 152 -9.34 -19.75 15.94
C HIS A 152 -8.00 -19.04 15.79
N LEU A 153 -6.91 -19.81 15.79
CA LEU A 153 -5.57 -19.30 15.51
C LEU A 153 -5.36 -19.20 14.00
N LYS A 154 -4.82 -18.06 13.56
CA LYS A 154 -4.51 -17.75 12.16
C LYS A 154 -3.01 -17.52 11.95
N PRO A 155 -2.16 -18.55 11.98
CA PRO A 155 -0.77 -18.41 11.58
C PRO A 155 -0.67 -17.98 10.12
N GLY A 156 0.29 -17.13 9.80
CA GLY A 156 0.48 -16.65 8.45
C GLY A 156 1.81 -15.95 8.23
N VAL A 157 2.02 -15.59 6.98
CA VAL A 157 3.17 -14.82 6.52
C VAL A 157 2.69 -13.69 5.64
N ARG A 158 3.37 -12.56 5.75
CA ARG A 158 3.15 -11.38 4.92
C ARG A 158 4.45 -11.00 4.24
N TYR A 159 4.42 -10.98 2.93
CA TYR A 159 5.49 -10.45 2.09
C TYR A 159 5.05 -9.12 1.52
N ARG A 160 5.95 -8.14 1.55
CA ARG A 160 5.75 -6.83 0.98
C ARG A 160 6.93 -6.49 0.09
N ASN A 161 6.64 -5.89 -1.06
CA ASN A 161 7.62 -5.26 -1.90
C ASN A 161 7.10 -3.90 -2.38
N GLU A 162 7.88 -2.85 -2.18
CA GLU A 162 7.56 -1.52 -2.68
C GLU A 162 8.79 -0.86 -3.29
N GLY A 163 8.56 0.13 -4.12
CA GLY A 163 9.64 0.95 -4.64
C GLY A 163 9.15 1.97 -5.64
N GLU A 164 10.09 2.82 -6.03
CA GLU A 164 9.92 3.79 -7.09
C GLU A 164 10.32 3.16 -8.42
N LEU A 165 9.53 3.40 -9.48
CA LEU A 165 9.89 2.99 -10.83
C LEU A 165 10.67 4.09 -11.53
N GLN A 166 9.96 5.16 -11.90
CA GLN A 166 10.51 6.28 -12.66
C GLN A 166 9.54 7.47 -12.58
N SER A 167 10.06 8.69 -12.49
CA SER A 167 9.32 9.96 -12.67
C SER A 167 7.93 9.97 -12.02
N ALA A 168 7.89 10.05 -10.69
CA ALA A 168 6.66 10.18 -9.91
C ALA A 168 5.70 8.98 -9.99
N ARG A 169 6.24 7.79 -10.33
CA ARG A 169 5.55 6.50 -10.25
C ARG A 169 6.15 5.62 -9.16
N SER A 170 5.30 5.10 -8.30
CA SER A 170 5.68 4.09 -7.32
C SER A 170 4.76 2.89 -7.41
N TYR A 171 5.22 1.77 -6.88
CA TYR A 171 4.42 0.55 -6.77
C TYR A 171 4.54 -0.03 -5.39
N ARG A 172 3.52 -0.80 -5.04
CA ARG A 172 3.45 -1.54 -3.80
C ARG A 172 2.75 -2.86 -4.06
N TYR A 173 3.35 -3.93 -3.59
CA TYR A 173 2.81 -5.27 -3.70
C TYR A 173 2.84 -5.93 -2.32
N VAL A 174 1.71 -6.45 -1.90
CA VAL A 174 1.55 -7.16 -0.62
C VAL A 174 0.95 -8.52 -0.91
N GLN A 175 1.63 -9.57 -0.46
CA GLN A 175 1.12 -10.92 -0.45
C GLN A 175 0.94 -11.37 0.99
N ARG A 176 -0.27 -11.84 1.33
CA ARG A 176 -0.59 -12.48 2.60
C ARG A 176 -0.96 -13.93 2.35
N LEU A 177 -0.40 -14.83 3.14
CA LEU A 177 -0.79 -16.23 3.18
C LEU A 177 -1.08 -16.58 4.63
N GLN A 178 -2.30 -17.04 4.89
CA GLN A 178 -2.77 -17.39 6.23
C GLN A 178 -3.42 -18.76 6.19
N TYR A 179 -3.34 -19.44 7.33
CA TYR A 179 -4.04 -20.68 7.57
C TYR A 179 -4.93 -20.48 8.77
N GLU A 180 -6.18 -20.92 8.67
CA GLU A 180 -7.13 -20.86 9.75
C GLU A 180 -7.67 -22.26 10.04
N ASP A 181 -7.67 -22.62 11.33
CA ASP A 181 -8.17 -23.91 11.80
C ASP A 181 -9.69 -23.99 11.57
N GLY A 182 -10.11 -24.83 10.64
CA GLY A 182 -11.51 -24.96 10.19
C GLY A 182 -11.79 -24.34 8.81
N GLU A 183 -11.04 -23.30 8.41
CA GLU A 183 -11.29 -22.54 7.17
C GLU A 183 -10.23 -22.76 6.06
N ASN A 184 -9.24 -23.61 6.34
CA ASN A 184 -8.13 -23.94 5.45
C ASN A 184 -7.23 -22.73 5.13
N PHE A 185 -6.42 -22.84 4.08
CA PHE A 185 -5.54 -21.76 3.65
C PHE A 185 -6.32 -20.71 2.88
N PHE A 186 -5.99 -19.45 3.11
CA PHE A 186 -6.38 -18.35 2.24
C PHE A 186 -5.19 -17.44 1.94
N THR A 187 -5.27 -16.78 0.80
CA THR A 187 -4.24 -15.88 0.32
C THR A 187 -4.83 -14.63 -0.27
N ILE A 188 -4.20 -13.50 0.03
CA ILE A 188 -4.58 -12.19 -0.47
C ILE A 188 -3.36 -11.61 -1.17
N ALA A 189 -3.51 -11.29 -2.46
CA ALA A 189 -2.54 -10.55 -3.24
C ALA A 189 -3.09 -9.15 -3.50
N GLN A 190 -2.32 -8.13 -3.19
CA GLN A 190 -2.67 -6.74 -3.49
C GLN A 190 -1.52 -6.06 -4.23
N GLY A 191 -1.82 -5.45 -5.37
CA GLY A 191 -0.88 -4.67 -6.15
C GLY A 191 -1.42 -3.27 -6.40
N ASP A 192 -0.70 -2.26 -5.93
CA ASP A 192 -1.02 -0.86 -6.07
C ASP A 192 0.05 -0.17 -6.92
N LEU A 193 -0.40 0.63 -7.88
CA LEU A 193 0.43 1.48 -8.73
C LEU A 193 0.00 2.92 -8.54
N TYR A 194 0.95 3.78 -8.21
CA TYR A 194 0.73 5.20 -7.98
C TYR A 194 1.36 6.01 -9.09
N GLN A 195 0.65 7.03 -9.54
CA GLN A 195 1.13 8.05 -10.46
C GLN A 195 0.77 9.40 -9.88
N VAL A 196 1.77 10.21 -9.56
CA VAL A 196 1.56 11.59 -9.13
C VAL A 196 1.54 12.51 -10.36
N PHE A 197 0.58 13.43 -10.38
CA PHE A 197 0.42 14.48 -11.40
C PHE A 197 0.56 15.85 -10.75
N GLU A 198 1.35 16.72 -11.38
CA GLU A 198 1.47 18.16 -11.04
C GLU A 198 1.71 18.46 -9.55
N ASN A 199 2.25 17.49 -8.79
CA ASN A 199 2.52 17.53 -7.35
C ASN A 199 1.29 17.81 -6.44
N THR A 200 0.07 17.66 -6.94
CA THR A 200 -1.17 17.85 -6.16
C THR A 200 -2.14 16.69 -6.23
N ASP A 201 -2.04 15.89 -7.29
CA ASP A 201 -3.02 14.86 -7.62
C ASP A 201 -2.31 13.50 -7.67
N VAL A 202 -2.92 12.48 -7.07
CA VAL A 202 -2.38 11.11 -7.09
C VAL A 202 -3.41 10.19 -7.69
N LEU A 203 -3.03 9.48 -8.74
CA LEU A 203 -3.81 8.39 -9.27
C LEU A 203 -3.26 7.08 -8.73
N ARG A 204 -4.12 6.33 -8.03
CA ARG A 204 -3.83 4.98 -7.54
C ARG A 204 -4.65 3.97 -8.33
N TRP A 205 -3.97 3.00 -8.93
CA TRP A 205 -4.59 1.81 -9.49
C TRP A 205 -4.28 0.62 -8.60
N SER A 206 -5.31 0.06 -7.97
CA SER A 206 -5.22 -1.05 -7.03
C SER A 206 -5.89 -2.29 -7.59
N ASN A 207 -5.26 -3.44 -7.44
CA ASN A 207 -5.83 -4.74 -7.76
C ASN A 207 -5.65 -5.66 -6.55
N ARG A 208 -6.75 -6.19 -6.04
CA ARG A 208 -6.81 -7.15 -4.94
C ARG A 208 -7.35 -8.47 -5.46
N LEU A 209 -6.70 -9.56 -5.12
CA LEU A 209 -7.10 -10.93 -5.42
C LEU A 209 -7.14 -11.70 -4.10
N LYS A 210 -8.26 -12.35 -3.80
CA LYS A 210 -8.46 -13.16 -2.61
C LYS A 210 -8.89 -14.56 -3.03
N TYR A 211 -8.27 -15.58 -2.44
CA TYR A 211 -8.55 -16.99 -2.74
C TYR A 211 -8.36 -17.82 -1.47
N GLY A 212 -9.34 -18.65 -1.11
CA GLY A 212 -9.32 -19.45 0.10
C GLY A 212 -10.45 -20.49 0.18
N GLY A 213 -10.60 -21.12 1.35
CA GLY A 213 -11.55 -22.22 1.55
C GLY A 213 -13.04 -21.81 1.53
N HIS A 214 -13.36 -20.56 1.88
CA HIS A 214 -14.71 -20.02 1.91
C HIS A 214 -15.02 -19.04 0.78
N THR A 215 -14.03 -18.70 -0.05
CA THR A 215 -14.22 -17.77 -1.17
C THR A 215 -14.98 -18.48 -2.29
N GLN A 216 -15.81 -17.74 -3.02
CA GLN A 216 -16.51 -18.24 -4.21
C GLN A 216 -15.51 -18.32 -5.39
N GLY A 217 -14.53 -19.22 -5.27
CA GLY A 217 -13.38 -19.30 -6.15
C GLY A 217 -12.34 -18.22 -5.83
N MET A 218 -11.95 -17.44 -6.83
CA MET A 218 -11.11 -16.25 -6.67
C MET A 218 -11.97 -14.99 -6.75
N GLU A 219 -12.01 -14.26 -5.65
CA GLU A 219 -12.57 -12.91 -5.53
C GLU A 219 -11.52 -11.91 -6.01
N TRP A 220 -11.93 -11.00 -6.87
CA TRP A 220 -11.02 -9.99 -7.40
C TRP A 220 -11.69 -8.62 -7.39
N ARG A 221 -10.88 -7.60 -7.11
CA ARG A 221 -11.30 -6.21 -7.09
C ARG A 221 -10.25 -5.37 -7.80
N THR A 222 -10.68 -4.54 -8.74
CA THR A 222 -9.85 -3.52 -9.36
C THR A 222 -10.44 -2.16 -8.99
N ARG A 223 -9.65 -1.30 -8.36
CA ARG A 223 -10.06 0.05 -7.96
C ARG A 223 -9.12 1.08 -8.58
N MET A 224 -9.68 2.09 -9.20
CA MET A 224 -8.96 3.26 -9.70
C MET A 224 -9.40 4.46 -8.88
N SER A 225 -8.47 5.14 -8.21
CA SER A 225 -8.72 6.25 -7.29
C SER A 225 -7.91 7.47 -7.70
N LEU A 226 -8.58 8.60 -7.89
CA LEU A 226 -7.95 9.90 -8.14
C LEU A 226 -8.09 10.76 -6.88
N PHE A 227 -6.97 10.92 -6.18
CA PHE A 227 -6.86 11.75 -5.00
C PHE A 227 -6.50 13.17 -5.40
N GLN A 228 -7.28 14.14 -4.91
CA GLN A 228 -7.06 15.56 -5.15
C GLN A 228 -7.04 16.29 -3.82
N ARG A 229 -5.95 17.02 -3.58
CA ARG A 229 -5.78 17.78 -2.34
C ARG A 229 -6.13 19.24 -2.57
N TYR A 230 -7.09 19.74 -1.78
CA TYR A 230 -7.49 21.15 -1.79
C TYR A 230 -7.05 21.85 -0.50
N LYS A 231 -6.59 23.09 -0.63
CA LYS A 231 -6.21 23.97 0.49
C LYS A 231 -5.12 23.38 1.40
N SER A 232 -4.10 22.78 0.82
CA SER A 232 -2.96 22.14 1.50
C SER A 232 -2.28 23.03 2.54
N ASP A 233 -2.21 24.34 2.32
CA ASP A 233 -1.54 25.31 3.21
C ASP A 233 -2.41 25.76 4.40
N THR A 234 -3.65 25.30 4.48
CA THR A 234 -4.56 25.68 5.58
C THR A 234 -4.44 24.68 6.72
N LYS A 235 -4.65 25.13 7.96
CA LYS A 235 -4.67 24.27 9.17
C LYS A 235 -5.63 23.06 9.12
N ARG A 236 -6.49 22.97 8.10
CA ARG A 236 -7.56 21.98 7.95
C ARG A 236 -7.73 21.67 6.46
N PRO A 237 -6.91 20.77 5.91
CA PRO A 237 -6.98 20.37 4.52
C PRO A 237 -8.31 19.65 4.21
N LEU A 238 -8.70 19.73 2.94
CA LEU A 238 -9.81 18.98 2.36
C LEU A 238 -9.23 18.11 1.25
N ALA A 239 -9.58 16.83 1.22
CA ALA A 239 -9.20 15.95 0.13
C ALA A 239 -10.43 15.31 -0.48
N LEU A 240 -10.39 15.15 -1.80
CA LEU A 240 -11.37 14.40 -2.55
C LEU A 240 -10.70 13.13 -3.09
N ASN A 241 -11.43 12.02 -3.07
CA ASN A 241 -11.02 10.80 -3.76
C ASN A 241 -12.15 10.36 -4.68
N HIS A 242 -11.97 10.52 -5.98
CA HIS A 242 -12.89 9.98 -6.96
C HIS A 242 -12.49 8.56 -7.29
N PHE A 243 -13.37 7.59 -7.09
CA PHE A 243 -13.03 6.19 -7.32
C PHE A 243 -14.00 5.48 -8.24
N PHE A 244 -13.44 4.55 -9.00
CA PHE A 244 -14.19 3.55 -9.75
C PHE A 244 -13.70 2.17 -9.33
N THR A 245 -14.62 1.31 -8.92
CA THR A 245 -14.33 -0.04 -8.44
C THR A 245 -15.08 -1.06 -9.29
N VAL A 246 -14.39 -2.11 -9.68
CA VAL A 246 -14.96 -3.31 -10.30
C VAL A 246 -14.64 -4.48 -9.40
N ALA A 247 -15.67 -5.20 -8.95
CA ALA A 247 -15.52 -6.38 -8.11
C ALA A 247 -16.25 -7.58 -8.73
N GLY A 248 -15.63 -8.74 -8.68
CA GLY A 248 -16.20 -9.96 -9.24
C GLY A 248 -15.64 -11.23 -8.62
N GLU A 249 -16.28 -12.33 -8.96
CA GLU A 249 -15.97 -13.68 -8.49
C GLU A 249 -15.82 -14.61 -9.69
N THR A 250 -15.15 -15.74 -9.47
CA THR A 250 -14.87 -16.70 -10.55
C THR A 250 -15.63 -18.01 -10.44
N GLN A 251 -16.25 -18.31 -9.30
CA GLN A 251 -17.10 -19.48 -9.11
C GLN A 251 -18.43 -19.07 -8.45
N PRO A 252 -19.51 -19.85 -8.64
CA PRO A 252 -19.64 -21.01 -9.54
C PRO A 252 -19.53 -20.64 -11.03
N ASP A 253 -19.96 -19.44 -11.40
CA ASP A 253 -19.75 -18.84 -12.72
C ASP A 253 -18.88 -17.59 -12.59
N SER A 254 -18.08 -17.27 -13.60
CA SER A 254 -17.21 -16.09 -13.55
C SER A 254 -17.99 -14.82 -13.91
N PHE A 255 -18.12 -13.90 -12.96
CA PHE A 255 -18.99 -12.76 -13.13
C PHE A 255 -18.61 -11.54 -12.31
N VAL A 256 -18.89 -10.35 -12.85
CA VAL A 256 -18.74 -9.09 -12.12
C VAL A 256 -19.98 -8.87 -11.26
N LYS A 257 -19.77 -8.79 -9.94
CA LYS A 257 -20.78 -8.54 -8.90
C LYS A 257 -21.19 -7.08 -8.88
N ASN A 258 -20.22 -6.15 -8.89
CA ASN A 258 -20.50 -4.73 -8.73
C ASN A 258 -19.55 -3.84 -9.55
N TYR A 259 -20.12 -2.80 -10.14
CA TYR A 259 -19.41 -1.62 -10.62
C TYR A 259 -19.82 -0.44 -9.76
N SER A 260 -18.87 0.09 -8.99
CA SER A 260 -19.11 1.24 -8.11
C SER A 260 -18.39 2.47 -8.66
N LEU A 261 -19.12 3.58 -8.76
CA LEU A 261 -18.55 4.89 -9.02
C LEU A 261 -18.93 5.82 -7.87
N GLY A 262 -17.94 6.36 -7.19
CA GLY A 262 -18.18 7.19 -6.01
C GLY A 262 -17.15 8.28 -5.84
N THR A 263 -17.40 9.12 -4.85
CA THR A 263 -16.46 10.17 -4.46
C THR A 263 -16.45 10.31 -2.96
N ILE A 264 -15.27 10.19 -2.35
CA ILE A 264 -15.08 10.41 -0.92
C ILE A 264 -14.66 11.86 -0.71
N TRP A 265 -15.43 12.58 0.12
CA TRP A 265 -15.11 13.92 0.59
C TRP A 265 -14.64 13.84 2.03
N ARG A 266 -13.32 13.95 2.24
CA ARG A 266 -12.71 13.81 3.55
C ARG A 266 -12.15 15.15 4.03
N ARG A 267 -12.55 15.56 5.24
CA ARG A 267 -12.12 16.83 5.83
C ARG A 267 -11.72 16.68 7.28
N GLN A 268 -10.61 17.31 7.65
CA GLN A 268 -10.21 17.52 9.04
C GLN A 268 -11.02 18.67 9.67
N VAL A 269 -11.77 18.40 10.73
CA VAL A 269 -12.81 19.35 11.21
C VAL A 269 -12.41 20.11 12.47
N TYR A 270 -12.16 19.42 13.60
CA TYR A 270 -11.98 20.07 14.90
C TYR A 270 -10.52 20.10 15.34
N ARG A 271 -9.94 18.92 15.54
CA ARG A 271 -8.53 18.68 15.90
C ARG A 271 -7.89 17.81 14.82
N ASP A 272 -6.57 17.70 14.88
CA ASP A 272 -5.77 16.95 13.90
C ASP A 272 -6.07 15.44 13.88
N PHE A 273 -6.78 14.95 14.91
CA PHE A 273 -7.23 13.57 15.01
C PHE A 273 -8.67 13.35 14.53
N LEU A 274 -9.46 14.38 14.21
CA LEU A 274 -10.90 14.23 13.92
C LEU A 274 -11.21 14.52 12.45
N PHE A 275 -11.67 13.48 11.75
CA PHE A 275 -12.02 13.51 10.34
C PHE A 275 -13.51 13.21 10.15
N VAL A 276 -14.09 13.86 9.16
CA VAL A 276 -15.43 13.55 8.66
C VAL A 276 -15.30 13.21 7.19
N GLU A 277 -15.92 12.10 6.81
CA GLU A 277 -16.03 11.64 5.44
C GLU A 277 -17.48 11.56 4.99
N LEU A 278 -17.71 11.91 3.73
CA LEU A 278 -18.96 11.69 3.05
C LEU A 278 -18.65 11.01 1.72
N GLU A 279 -19.32 9.89 1.46
CA GLU A 279 -19.12 9.10 0.26
C GLU A 279 -20.47 8.81 -0.41
N PRO A 280 -20.89 9.66 -1.36
CA PRO A 280 -21.90 9.29 -2.33
C PRO A 280 -21.31 8.31 -3.35
N ALA A 281 -22.02 7.22 -3.61
CA ALA A 281 -21.67 6.25 -4.64
C ALA A 281 -22.91 5.75 -5.39
N ILE A 282 -22.68 5.32 -6.62
CA ILE A 282 -23.65 4.61 -7.45
C ILE A 282 -23.07 3.23 -7.71
N ASN A 283 -23.85 2.21 -7.39
CA ASN A 283 -23.52 0.81 -7.56
C ASN A 283 -24.38 0.23 -8.68
N TYR A 284 -23.74 -0.41 -9.65
CA TYR A 284 -24.43 -1.21 -10.66
C TYR A 284 -24.10 -2.67 -10.41
N ARG A 285 -24.96 -3.32 -9.61
CA ARG A 285 -24.68 -4.61 -8.97
C ARG A 285 -25.69 -5.67 -9.34
N ARG A 286 -25.29 -6.92 -9.18
CA ARG A 286 -26.15 -8.11 -9.19
C ARG A 286 -25.67 -9.08 -8.13
N ALA A 287 -26.59 -9.74 -7.44
CA ALA A 287 -26.26 -10.68 -6.38
C ALA A 287 -25.75 -12.00 -6.97
N GLU A 288 -26.50 -12.59 -7.91
CA GLU A 288 -26.14 -13.86 -8.57
C GLU A 288 -25.90 -13.69 -10.07
N TYR A 289 -25.36 -14.73 -10.71
CA TYR A 289 -25.06 -14.71 -12.15
C TYR A 289 -26.31 -14.53 -13.02
N GLU A 290 -27.43 -15.14 -12.59
CA GLU A 290 -28.71 -15.15 -13.30
C GLU A 290 -29.53 -13.87 -13.09
N ASP A 291 -29.18 -13.06 -12.09
CA ASP A 291 -29.92 -11.85 -11.75
C ASP A 291 -29.71 -10.72 -12.76
N GLU A 292 -30.76 -9.92 -12.94
CA GLU A 292 -30.63 -8.64 -13.61
C GLU A 292 -29.79 -7.67 -12.76
N ARG A 293 -29.07 -6.75 -13.43
CA ARG A 293 -28.29 -5.76 -12.71
C ARG A 293 -29.15 -4.55 -12.37
N ASP A 294 -29.09 -4.17 -11.11
CA ASP A 294 -29.79 -3.01 -10.59
C ASP A 294 -28.83 -1.87 -10.27
N VAL A 295 -29.34 -0.65 -10.46
CA VAL A 295 -28.65 0.58 -10.07
C VAL A 295 -29.13 0.96 -8.68
N ALA A 296 -28.23 0.91 -7.71
CA ALA A 296 -28.46 1.31 -6.34
C ALA A 296 -27.59 2.52 -5.99
N TRP A 297 -28.19 3.50 -5.31
CA TRP A 297 -27.44 4.60 -4.70
C TRP A 297 -27.03 4.22 -3.29
N SER A 298 -25.79 4.55 -2.92
CA SER A 298 -25.35 4.49 -1.53
C SER A 298 -24.74 5.81 -1.08
N PHE A 299 -24.90 6.10 0.21
CA PHE A 299 -24.39 7.27 0.87
C PHE A 299 -23.80 6.85 2.22
N VAL A 300 -22.49 7.02 2.36
CA VAL A 300 -21.79 6.71 3.61
C VAL A 300 -21.36 8.00 4.28
N VAL A 301 -21.64 8.10 5.58
CA VAL A 301 -21.11 9.16 6.45
C VAL A 301 -20.20 8.50 7.46
N ARG A 302 -18.92 8.90 7.48
CA ARG A 302 -17.95 8.38 8.44
C ARG A 302 -17.42 9.48 9.34
N LEU A 303 -17.37 9.19 10.64
CA LEU A 303 -16.66 9.98 11.63
C LEU A 303 -15.46 9.17 12.10
N GLU A 304 -14.26 9.68 11.86
CA GLU A 304 -13.03 9.00 12.25
C GLU A 304 -12.25 9.81 13.29
N ILE A 305 -11.78 9.10 14.32
CA ILE A 305 -10.88 9.58 15.35
C ILE A 305 -9.54 8.82 15.20
N ALA A 306 -8.52 9.48 14.66
CA ALA A 306 -7.18 8.93 14.48
C ALA A 306 -6.20 9.48 15.52
N LEU A 307 -5.85 8.63 16.49
CA LEU A 307 -4.89 8.95 17.54
C LEU A 307 -3.54 8.30 17.22
N SER A 308 -2.58 9.09 16.75
CA SER A 308 -1.17 8.71 16.76
C SER A 308 -0.52 9.19 18.05
N ARG A 309 0.23 8.33 18.71
CA ARG A 309 1.00 8.70 19.90
C ARG A 309 2.40 8.14 19.76
N ASP A 310 3.36 9.03 19.58
CA ASP A 310 4.77 8.71 19.76
C ASP A 310 5.05 8.47 21.25
N PHE A 311 4.84 7.23 21.72
CA PHE A 311 5.17 6.83 23.09
C PHE A 311 6.68 6.82 23.35
N SER A 312 7.54 7.04 22.34
CA SER A 312 8.99 7.15 22.53
C SER A 312 9.43 8.46 23.19
N ARG A 313 8.58 9.51 23.16
CA ARG A 313 8.86 10.81 23.77
C ARG A 313 8.42 10.99 25.22
N ALA A 314 7.83 9.96 25.84
CA ALA A 314 7.49 10.00 27.27
C ALA A 314 8.72 10.04 28.20
N GLY A 315 9.95 9.86 27.68
CA GLY A 315 11.19 9.94 28.46
C GLY A 315 11.93 11.29 28.44
N LYS A 316 11.44 12.32 27.73
CA LYS A 316 12.19 13.59 27.57
C LYS A 316 11.56 14.82 28.23
N ARG A 317 10.42 14.67 28.92
CA ARG A 317 9.77 15.78 29.66
C ARG A 317 10.10 15.86 31.15
N ASP A 318 10.75 14.84 31.73
CA ASP A 318 11.13 14.83 33.15
C ASP A 318 12.61 15.13 33.43
N ARG A 319 13.40 15.61 32.44
CA ARG A 319 14.78 16.07 32.66
C ARG A 319 15.01 17.56 32.47
N ALA A 320 13.97 18.32 32.11
CA ALA A 320 14.08 19.77 31.94
C ALA A 320 13.52 20.55 33.15
N ARG A 321 13.27 19.88 34.29
CA ARG A 321 12.72 20.50 35.49
C ARG A 321 13.60 20.38 36.75
N ASP A 322 14.73 19.69 36.64
CA ASP A 322 15.68 19.50 37.76
C ASP A 322 17.00 20.30 37.59
N ASP A 323 17.14 21.13 36.55
CA ASP A 323 18.40 21.86 36.25
C ASP A 323 18.27 23.38 36.49
N ASP A 324 17.23 23.82 37.20
CA ASP A 324 16.96 25.26 37.47
C ASP A 324 16.74 25.55 38.96
N SER A 325 17.27 24.69 39.84
CA SER A 325 17.14 24.86 41.30
C SER A 325 18.46 24.78 42.07
N ASP A 326 19.57 25.20 41.47
CA ASP A 326 20.84 25.42 42.18
C ASP A 326 21.55 26.69 41.64
N VAL A 327 20.92 27.84 41.85
CA VAL A 327 21.61 29.12 41.97
C VAL A 327 20.93 29.91 43.09
N ASP A 328 21.46 29.79 44.30
CA ASP A 328 21.47 30.84 45.32
C ASP A 328 22.72 30.70 46.19
#